data_AF-A0A6A7FP49-F1
#
_entry.id   AF-A0A6A7FP49-F1
#
_cell.length_a   1.000
_cell.length_b   1.000
_cell.length_c   1.000
_cell.angle_alpha   90.00
_cell.angle_beta   90.00
_cell.angle_gamma   90.00
#
_symmetry.space_group_name_H-M   'P 1'
#
loop_
_entity.id
_entity.type
_entity.pdbx_description
1 polymer ?
#
loop_
_entity_poly.entity_id
_entity_poly.type
_entity_poly.pdbx_seq_one_letter_code
_entity_poly.pdbx_strand_id
1 'polypeptide(L)'
;HYCSSYHHYCSSYHHYCSLPPLLLLLPLLLLLPLLLLLPPLLLLLPPLLLLLPPLLLLLPLLPFLPLLLLLPLLPLLPLPTTTAAPPTLDLKDCGVYEMTAGQRMAIQSTNFPNPYKTNERCQWEFSCPAETNHILEIKCPAFTLESSINCSKDRLIVTSRGKRDIKCGSDSPDGTVTRTGWARFTYFSNGVIVSTGFRCYIWCKPKP
;
A
#
# COMPACT_ATOMS: atom_id res chain seq x y z
N HIS A 1 60.53 -79.99 26.36
CA HIS A 1 59.21 -80.05 27.05
C HIS A 1 58.12 -79.85 25.98
N TYR A 2 57.83 -80.75 25.04
CA TYR A 2 57.61 -82.21 24.98
C TYR A 2 56.18 -82.66 25.36
N CYS A 3 55.45 -83.08 24.31
CA CYS A 3 54.48 -84.19 24.14
C CYS A 3 53.45 -84.45 25.25
N SER A 4 52.22 -84.86 25.04
CA SER A 4 51.43 -85.46 23.95
C SER A 4 50.23 -86.09 24.72
N SER A 5 49.11 -86.37 24.05
CA SER A 5 48.57 -87.75 23.98
C SER A 5 47.05 -87.89 24.04
N TYR A 6 46.53 -88.36 22.90
CA TYR A 6 45.59 -89.48 22.75
C TYR A 6 44.09 -89.20 22.57
N HIS A 7 43.69 -89.47 21.32
CA HIS A 7 42.48 -90.17 20.87
C HIS A 7 41.15 -89.42 20.67
N HIS A 8 40.85 -89.26 19.36
CA HIS A 8 39.57 -89.60 18.73
C HIS A 8 38.63 -90.49 19.57
N TYR A 9 37.39 -90.04 19.80
CA TYR A 9 36.14 -90.64 19.29
C TYR A 9 34.89 -90.00 19.96
N CYS A 10 34.13 -89.22 19.19
CA CYS A 10 32.66 -89.13 19.24
C CYS A 10 32.28 -88.79 17.79
N SER A 11 32.25 -89.79 16.92
CA SER A 11 31.04 -90.54 16.57
C SER A 11 29.82 -89.64 16.33
N SER A 12 29.48 -89.57 15.04
CA SER A 12 28.13 -89.61 14.51
C SER A 12 27.19 -88.47 14.88
N TYR A 13 26.75 -87.81 13.81
CA TYR A 13 25.66 -86.84 13.75
C TYR A 13 25.99 -85.46 14.33
N HIS A 14 25.23 -84.49 13.83
CA HIS A 14 25.15 -83.10 14.27
C HIS A 14 25.97 -82.05 13.52
N HIS A 15 25.35 -81.65 12.41
CA HIS A 15 25.02 -80.26 12.13
C HIS A 15 26.21 -79.29 12.09
N TYR A 16 26.65 -78.96 10.87
CA TYR A 16 26.74 -77.54 10.56
C TYR A 16 25.41 -76.94 11.02
N CYS A 17 25.41 -76.26 12.16
CA CYS A 17 24.33 -75.39 12.55
C CYS A 17 24.32 -74.27 11.52
N SER A 18 23.72 -74.54 10.36
CA SER A 18 23.14 -73.52 9.53
C SER A 18 22.34 -72.66 10.50
N LEU A 19 22.78 -71.41 10.69
CA LEU A 19 22.02 -70.45 11.48
C LEU A 19 20.58 -70.58 10.98
N PRO A 20 19.62 -70.90 11.87
CA PRO A 20 18.27 -71.16 11.41
C PRO A 20 17.85 -69.95 10.57
N PRO A 21 17.30 -70.14 9.37
CA PRO A 21 17.04 -69.04 8.43
C PRO A 21 16.21 -67.91 9.07
N LEU A 22 15.44 -68.23 10.12
CA LEU A 22 14.76 -67.27 10.99
C LEU A 22 15.67 -66.22 11.65
N LEU A 23 16.89 -66.58 12.06
CA LEU A 23 17.82 -65.67 12.76
C LEU A 23 18.41 -64.62 11.83
N LEU A 24 18.58 -64.95 10.54
CA LEU A 24 18.98 -64.02 9.48
C LEU A 24 17.88 -63.01 9.13
N LEU A 25 16.61 -63.35 9.41
CA LEU A 25 15.43 -62.48 9.19
C LEU A 25 15.12 -61.56 10.37
N LEU A 26 15.67 -61.83 11.56
CA LEU A 26 15.43 -61.07 12.79
C LEU A 26 15.72 -59.57 12.67
N PRO A 27 16.86 -59.09 12.12
CA PRO A 27 17.10 -57.66 11.96
C PRO A 27 16.12 -56.99 10.98
N LEU A 28 15.69 -57.70 9.94
CA LEU A 28 14.70 -57.20 8.99
C LEU A 28 13.32 -57.09 9.65
N LEU A 29 12.95 -58.06 10.49
CA LEU A 29 11.70 -58.05 11.27
C LEU A 29 11.69 -56.92 12.32
N LEU A 30 12.85 -56.60 12.90
CA LEU A 30 13.02 -55.49 13.85
C LEU A 30 12.97 -54.11 13.16
N LEU A 31 13.41 -54.00 11.90
CA LEU A 31 13.34 -52.76 11.11
C LEU A 31 11.97 -52.53 10.46
N LEU A 32 11.20 -53.59 10.21
CA LEU A 32 9.87 -53.50 9.59
C LEU A 32 8.90 -52.52 10.30
N PRO A 33 8.72 -52.55 11.64
CA PRO A 33 7.85 -51.59 12.31
C PRO A 33 8.34 -50.14 12.16
N LEU A 34 9.66 -49.93 12.14
CA LEU A 34 10.23 -48.59 11.94
C LEU A 34 9.96 -48.08 10.52
N LEU A 35 10.10 -48.95 9.52
CA LEU A 35 9.81 -48.62 8.12
C LEU A 35 8.32 -48.40 7.89
N LEU A 36 7.44 -49.11 8.61
CA LEU A 36 5.99 -48.93 8.56
C LEU A 36 5.52 -47.62 9.22
N LEU A 37 6.30 -47.07 10.17
CA LEU A 37 6.02 -45.78 10.81
C LEU A 37 6.53 -44.57 10.01
N LEU A 38 7.44 -44.76 9.06
CA LEU A 38 8.01 -43.67 8.27
C LEU A 38 6.99 -42.98 7.33
N PRO A 39 6.14 -43.70 6.57
CA PRO A 39 5.12 -43.08 5.70
C PRO A 39 4.10 -42.20 6.43
N PRO A 40 3.46 -42.63 7.56
CA PRO A 40 2.54 -41.75 8.27
C PRO A 40 3.24 -40.53 8.86
N LEU A 41 4.49 -40.65 9.31
CA LEU A 41 5.28 -39.51 9.77
C LEU A 41 5.58 -38.52 8.64
N LEU A 42 5.92 -39.02 7.45
CA LEU A 42 6.16 -38.18 6.27
C LEU A 42 4.89 -37.47 5.78
N LEU A 43 3.72 -38.09 5.94
CA LEU A 43 2.42 -37.48 5.64
C LEU A 43 2.05 -36.34 6.60
N LEU A 44 2.63 -36.30 7.80
CA LEU A 44 2.42 -35.20 8.77
C LEU A 44 3.34 -34.00 8.52
N LEU A 45 4.40 -34.15 7.72
CA LEU A 45 5.36 -33.06 7.46
C LEU A 45 4.77 -31.89 6.65
N PRO A 46 4.02 -32.11 5.53
CA PRO A 46 3.42 -31.03 4.76
C PRO A 46 2.44 -30.13 5.54
N PRO A 47 1.47 -30.65 6.31
CA PRO A 47 0.58 -29.78 7.09
C PRO A 47 1.33 -29.01 8.18
N LEU A 48 2.37 -29.60 8.79
CA LEU A 48 3.19 -28.90 9.77
C LEU A 48 4.00 -27.75 9.13
N LEU A 49 4.53 -27.96 7.92
CA LEU A 49 5.24 -26.92 7.17
C LEU A 49 4.30 -25.79 6.72
N LEU A 50 3.03 -26.10 6.44
CA LEU A 50 2.01 -25.10 6.10
C LEU A 50 1.62 -24.20 7.28
N LEU A 51 1.83 -24.67 8.51
CA LEU A 51 1.60 -23.88 9.74
C LEU A 51 2.78 -22.95 10.09
N LEU A 52 3.95 -23.14 9.49
CA LEU A 52 5.14 -22.35 9.80
C LEU A 52 5.04 -20.86 9.36
N PRO A 53 4.59 -20.54 8.13
CA PRO A 53 4.45 -19.15 7.66
C PRO A 53 3.51 -18.28 8.52
N PRO A 54 2.29 -18.70 8.88
CA PRO A 54 1.42 -17.89 9.74
C PRO A 54 2.01 -17.71 11.14
N LEU A 55 2.72 -18.71 11.68
CA LEU A 55 3.41 -18.58 12.97
C LEU A 55 4.57 -17.58 12.90
N LEU A 56 5.31 -17.54 11.79
CA LEU A 56 6.40 -16.59 11.57
C LEU A 56 5.88 -15.14 11.48
N LEU A 57 4.67 -14.95 10.94
CA LEU A 57 3.99 -13.65 10.90
C LEU A 57 3.57 -13.14 12.29
N LEU A 58 3.43 -14.03 13.28
CA LEU A 58 3.09 -13.70 14.67
C LEU A 58 4.31 -13.34 15.52
N LEU A 59 5.53 -13.77 15.14
CA LEU A 59 6.76 -13.44 15.87
C LEU A 59 6.98 -11.93 16.12
N PRO A 60 6.82 -11.02 15.14
CA PRO A 60 7.00 -9.59 15.37
C PRO A 60 5.97 -8.98 16.33
N LEU A 61 4.88 -9.70 16.65
CA LEU A 61 3.85 -9.26 17.58
C LEU A 61 4.15 -9.61 19.05
N LEU A 62 5.03 -10.59 19.31
CA LEU A 62 5.46 -10.98 20.65
C LEU A 62 5.93 -9.82 21.55
N PRO A 63 6.77 -8.86 21.10
CA PRO A 63 7.18 -7.74 21.95
C PRO A 63 6.03 -6.78 22.30
N PHE A 64 4.93 -6.81 21.54
CA PHE A 64 3.75 -5.97 21.78
C PHE A 64 2.70 -6.66 22.65
N LEU A 65 2.84 -7.97 22.93
CA LEU A 65 1.93 -8.73 23.80
C LEU A 65 1.73 -8.10 25.20
N PRO A 66 2.76 -7.65 25.93
CA PRO A 66 2.55 -6.97 27.21
C PRO A 66 1.76 -5.67 27.06
N LEU A 67 1.98 -4.90 25.98
CA LEU A 67 1.24 -3.67 25.71
C LEU A 67 -0.24 -3.95 25.39
N LEU A 68 -0.52 -5.04 24.68
CA LEU A 68 -1.87 -5.50 24.36
C LEU A 68 -2.63 -5.99 25.61
N LEU A 69 -1.92 -6.59 26.57
CA LEU A 69 -2.47 -7.01 27.87
C LEU A 69 -2.71 -5.82 28.82
N LEU A 70 -1.99 -4.70 28.63
CA LEU A 70 -2.17 -3.45 29.38
C LEU A 70 -3.30 -2.57 28.81
N LEU A 71 -3.71 -2.78 27.56
CA LEU A 71 -4.80 -2.05 26.88
C LEU A 71 -6.11 -1.94 27.70
N PRO A 72 -6.64 -3.01 28.33
CA PRO A 72 -7.87 -2.93 29.14
C PRO A 72 -7.68 -2.26 30.50
N LEU A 73 -6.43 -2.07 30.96
CA LEU A 73 -6.09 -1.40 32.21
C LEU A 73 -5.81 0.10 32.02
N LEU A 74 -5.68 0.58 30.77
CA LEU A 74 -5.60 2.01 30.53
C LEU A 74 -6.94 2.65 30.95
N PRO A 75 -6.91 3.71 31.78
CA PRO A 75 -8.11 4.48 32.02
C PRO A 75 -8.64 4.96 30.67
N LEU A 76 -9.94 4.78 30.44
CA LEU A 76 -10.66 5.35 29.31
C LEU A 76 -10.59 6.87 29.42
N LEU A 77 -9.45 7.45 29.06
CA LEU A 77 -9.34 8.87 28.80
C LEU A 77 -10.39 9.15 27.72
N PRO A 78 -11.27 10.14 27.92
CA PRO A 78 -12.15 10.55 26.84
C PRO A 78 -11.26 10.85 25.63
N LEU A 79 -11.53 10.19 24.50
CA LEU A 79 -10.91 10.57 23.23
C LEU A 79 -11.04 12.09 23.12
N PRO A 80 -10.01 12.83 22.69
CA PRO A 80 -10.25 14.18 22.24
C PRO A 80 -11.28 14.05 21.12
N THR A 81 -12.54 14.42 21.41
CA THR A 81 -13.60 14.55 20.41
C THR A 81 -13.29 15.80 19.60
N THR A 82 -12.17 15.77 18.88
CA THR A 82 -12.06 16.52 17.65
C THR A 82 -12.68 15.61 16.61
N THR A 83 -14.00 15.74 16.45
CA THR A 83 -14.71 15.35 15.24
C THR A 83 -14.17 16.20 14.08
N ALA A 84 -12.94 15.96 13.67
CA ALA A 84 -12.52 16.27 12.32
C ALA A 84 -12.90 15.04 11.52
N ALA A 85 -14.00 15.12 10.78
CA ALA A 85 -14.21 14.25 9.63
C ALA A 85 -12.88 14.15 8.86
N PRO A 86 -12.53 13.00 8.24
CA PRO A 86 -11.41 12.97 7.31
C PRO A 86 -11.58 14.18 6.40
N PRO A 87 -10.57 15.08 6.27
CA PRO A 87 -10.79 16.39 5.69
C PRO A 87 -11.38 16.21 4.31
N THR A 88 -12.69 16.41 4.21
CA THR A 88 -13.40 16.45 2.96
C THR A 88 -12.82 17.66 2.28
N LEU A 89 -11.94 17.40 1.30
CA LEU A 89 -11.30 18.42 0.52
C LEU A 89 -12.35 19.46 0.09
N ASP A 90 -12.15 20.67 0.55
CA ASP A 90 -13.15 21.74 0.52
C ASP A 90 -13.31 22.26 -0.91
N LEU A 91 -14.34 21.77 -1.62
CA LEU A 91 -14.64 22.17 -2.99
C LEU A 91 -15.24 23.58 -3.00
N LYS A 92 -14.70 24.45 -3.85
CA LYS A 92 -15.07 25.86 -3.94
C LYS A 92 -15.77 26.21 -5.25
N ASP A 93 -16.86 26.95 -5.11
CA ASP A 93 -17.53 27.65 -6.21
C ASP A 93 -16.67 28.83 -6.69
N CYS A 94 -17.13 29.53 -7.74
CA CYS A 94 -16.43 30.72 -8.23
C CYS A 94 -16.42 31.81 -7.14
N GLY A 95 -15.28 32.47 -6.95
CA GLY A 95 -15.16 33.51 -5.93
C GLY A 95 -13.74 33.83 -5.51
N VAL A 96 -13.63 34.59 -4.43
CA VAL A 96 -12.38 34.97 -3.78
C VAL A 96 -12.30 34.26 -2.44
N TYR A 97 -11.15 33.67 -2.14
CA TYR A 97 -10.94 32.82 -0.98
C TYR A 97 -9.62 33.16 -0.29
N GLU A 98 -9.73 33.48 1.00
CA GLU A 98 -8.58 33.56 1.89
C GLU A 98 -8.32 32.19 2.49
N MET A 99 -7.08 31.75 2.40
CA MET A 99 -6.61 30.46 2.90
C MET A 99 -5.80 30.67 4.17
N THR A 100 -5.88 29.71 5.09
CA THR A 100 -4.94 29.62 6.21
C THR A 100 -3.70 28.81 5.83
N ALA A 101 -2.60 29.01 6.56
CA ALA A 101 -1.36 28.28 6.33
C ALA A 101 -1.60 26.76 6.45
N GLY A 102 -1.18 25.99 5.44
CA GLY A 102 -1.39 24.54 5.38
C GLY A 102 -2.75 24.11 4.85
N GLN A 103 -3.70 25.02 4.63
CA GLN A 103 -5.03 24.69 4.12
C GLN A 103 -4.98 24.18 2.67
N ARG A 104 -5.83 23.21 2.37
CA ARG A 104 -6.07 22.70 1.02
C ARG A 104 -7.52 22.99 0.62
N MET A 105 -7.70 23.53 -0.58
CA MET A 105 -8.99 23.74 -1.21
C MET A 105 -9.01 23.08 -2.58
N ALA A 106 -10.19 22.91 -3.17
CA ALA A 106 -10.34 22.36 -4.49
C ALA A 106 -11.28 23.17 -5.37
N ILE A 107 -11.04 23.08 -6.68
CA ILE A 107 -11.89 23.66 -7.71
C ILE A 107 -12.13 22.61 -8.79
N GLN A 108 -13.28 22.67 -9.45
CA GLN A 108 -13.58 21.77 -10.55
C GLN A 108 -14.51 22.45 -11.56
N SER A 109 -14.48 21.96 -12.80
CA SER A 109 -15.53 22.29 -13.77
C SER A 109 -16.87 21.71 -13.31
N THR A 110 -18.00 22.24 -13.79
CA THR A 110 -19.30 21.64 -13.45
C THR A 110 -19.38 20.20 -13.93
N ASN A 111 -20.22 19.41 -13.26
CA ASN A 111 -20.48 18.00 -13.54
C ASN A 111 -19.27 17.05 -13.44
N PHE A 112 -18.05 17.53 -13.20
CA PHE A 112 -16.86 16.68 -13.10
C PHE A 112 -17.11 15.46 -12.19
N PRO A 113 -16.79 14.22 -12.61
CA PRO A 113 -15.97 13.85 -13.79
C PRO A 113 -16.75 13.70 -15.11
N ASN A 114 -18.06 13.98 -15.12
CA ASN A 114 -18.86 14.00 -16.34
C ASN A 114 -18.59 15.29 -17.14
N PRO A 115 -19.01 15.34 -18.41
CA PRO A 115 -18.75 16.50 -19.23
C PRO A 115 -19.28 17.82 -18.65
N TYR A 116 -18.42 18.86 -18.67
CA TYR A 116 -18.76 20.21 -18.22
C TYR A 116 -19.82 20.86 -19.11
N LYS A 117 -20.49 21.91 -18.61
CA LYS A 117 -21.45 22.68 -19.42
C LYS A 117 -20.71 23.61 -20.39
N THR A 118 -21.37 23.93 -21.50
CA THR A 118 -20.90 24.94 -22.44
C THR A 118 -21.11 26.36 -21.87
N ASN A 119 -20.38 27.33 -22.42
CA ASN A 119 -20.46 28.76 -22.09
C ASN A 119 -20.16 29.11 -20.62
N GLU A 120 -19.36 28.32 -19.93
CA GLU A 120 -19.01 28.58 -18.53
C GLU A 120 -17.99 29.71 -18.42
N ARG A 121 -18.20 30.55 -17.40
CA ARG A 121 -17.30 31.63 -17.00
C ARG A 121 -17.15 31.52 -15.50
N CYS A 122 -15.98 31.10 -15.06
CA CYS A 122 -15.71 30.99 -13.63
C CYS A 122 -14.34 31.56 -13.31
N GLN A 123 -14.26 32.25 -12.18
CA GLN A 123 -13.02 32.76 -11.65
C GLN A 123 -12.89 32.36 -10.20
N TRP A 124 -11.74 31.80 -9.85
CA TRP A 124 -11.33 31.57 -8.47
C TRP A 124 -10.10 32.40 -8.17
N GLU A 125 -10.07 33.04 -7.02
CA GLU A 125 -8.89 33.75 -6.53
C GLU A 125 -8.56 33.27 -5.14
N PHE A 126 -7.29 32.89 -4.92
CA PHE A 126 -6.82 32.38 -3.65
C PHE A 126 -5.69 33.26 -3.13
N SER A 127 -5.75 33.59 -1.83
CA SER A 127 -4.70 34.29 -1.10
C SER A 127 -4.37 33.58 0.21
N CYS A 128 -3.09 33.28 0.41
CA CYS A 128 -2.52 32.91 1.71
C CYS A 128 -2.38 34.15 2.63
N PRO A 129 -2.14 33.95 3.93
CA PRO A 129 -1.97 35.05 4.86
C PRO A 129 -0.79 35.94 4.47
N ALA A 130 -1.01 37.25 4.38
CA ALA A 130 -0.03 38.21 3.86
C ALA A 130 1.23 38.36 4.73
N GLU A 131 1.10 38.12 6.03
CA GLU A 131 2.16 38.28 7.04
C GLU A 131 3.27 37.24 6.92
N THR A 132 3.05 36.21 6.10
CA THR A 132 3.88 35.03 6.06
C THR A 132 4.27 34.72 4.62
N ASN A 133 5.56 34.46 4.39
CA ASN A 133 6.10 34.17 3.07
C ASN A 133 5.59 32.80 2.57
N HIS A 134 4.41 32.79 1.95
CA HIS A 134 3.75 31.60 1.43
C HIS A 134 3.80 31.52 -0.09
N ILE A 135 3.57 30.32 -0.59
CA ILE A 135 3.35 29.96 -1.98
C ILE A 135 2.07 29.12 -2.08
N LEU A 136 1.55 29.00 -3.29
CA LEU A 136 0.50 28.05 -3.63
C LEU A 136 1.11 26.92 -4.45
N GLU A 137 0.92 25.69 -3.99
CA GLU A 137 1.16 24.49 -4.78
C GLU A 137 -0.16 24.05 -5.42
N ILE A 138 -0.11 23.80 -6.73
CA ILE A 138 -1.28 23.47 -7.54
C ILE A 138 -1.12 22.06 -8.09
N LYS A 139 -2.12 21.22 -7.84
CA LYS A 139 -2.21 19.86 -8.38
C LYS A 139 -3.51 19.70 -9.14
N CYS A 140 -3.45 19.17 -10.35
CA CYS A 140 -4.59 18.96 -11.24
C CYS A 140 -4.46 17.59 -11.93
N PRO A 141 -4.57 16.49 -11.16
CA PRO A 141 -4.31 15.13 -11.66
C PRO A 141 -5.34 14.66 -12.71
N ALA A 142 -6.52 15.27 -12.73
CA ALA A 142 -7.54 15.03 -13.75
C ALA A 142 -7.83 16.35 -14.46
N PHE A 143 -7.49 16.41 -15.76
CA PHE A 143 -7.64 17.59 -16.59
C PHE A 143 -7.84 17.18 -18.06
N THR A 144 -9.01 17.46 -18.61
CA THR A 144 -9.28 17.34 -20.04
C THR A 144 -10.30 18.39 -20.46
N LEU A 145 -9.85 19.38 -21.23
CA LEU A 145 -10.70 20.38 -21.88
C LEU A 145 -10.72 20.15 -23.40
N GLU A 146 -11.56 20.88 -24.13
CA GLU A 146 -11.46 20.89 -25.59
C GLU A 146 -10.06 21.39 -26.01
N SER A 147 -9.37 20.62 -26.84
CA SER A 147 -8.08 21.02 -27.40
C SER A 147 -8.26 22.01 -28.56
N SER A 148 -7.45 23.05 -28.60
CA SER A 148 -7.44 24.03 -29.69
C SER A 148 -6.09 24.74 -29.79
N ILE A 149 -5.80 25.30 -30.96
CA ILE A 149 -4.60 26.11 -31.18
C ILE A 149 -4.61 27.28 -30.18
N ASN A 150 -3.51 27.40 -29.42
CA ASN A 150 -3.31 28.38 -28.35
C ASN A 150 -4.43 28.42 -27.30
N CYS A 151 -5.16 27.31 -27.11
CA CYS A 151 -6.30 27.22 -26.19
C CYS A 151 -7.36 28.32 -26.42
N SER A 152 -7.57 28.68 -27.68
CA SER A 152 -8.52 29.73 -28.10
C SER A 152 -9.98 29.39 -27.81
N LYS A 153 -10.32 28.10 -27.72
CA LYS A 153 -11.64 27.61 -27.33
C LYS A 153 -11.72 27.51 -25.80
N ASP A 154 -11.63 26.30 -25.26
CA ASP A 154 -11.75 26.05 -23.83
C ASP A 154 -10.40 26.17 -23.16
N ARG A 155 -10.36 26.78 -21.98
CA ARG A 155 -9.10 27.02 -21.28
C ARG A 155 -9.28 27.23 -19.79
N LEU A 156 -8.29 26.77 -19.03
CA LEU A 156 -8.02 27.19 -17.67
C LEU A 156 -6.76 28.05 -17.67
N ILE A 157 -6.88 29.28 -17.18
CA ILE A 157 -5.76 30.22 -17.07
C ILE A 157 -5.35 30.30 -15.61
N VAL A 158 -4.11 29.95 -15.31
CA VAL A 158 -3.49 30.15 -13.99
C VAL A 158 -2.65 31.41 -14.03
N THR A 159 -3.11 32.45 -13.34
CA THR A 159 -2.41 33.72 -13.21
C THR A 159 -1.77 33.80 -11.83
N SER A 160 -0.47 34.03 -11.79
CA SER A 160 0.28 34.38 -10.58
C SER A 160 1.15 35.61 -10.87
N ARG A 161 1.66 36.30 -9.85
CA ARG A 161 2.40 37.57 -10.06
C ARG A 161 3.60 37.37 -11.01
N GLY A 162 3.45 37.86 -12.25
CA GLY A 162 4.45 37.80 -13.32
C GLY A 162 4.36 36.60 -14.27
N LYS A 163 3.40 35.69 -14.12
CA LYS A 163 3.21 34.56 -15.04
C LYS A 163 1.73 34.29 -15.29
N ARG A 164 1.38 34.06 -16.56
CA ARG A 164 0.09 33.49 -16.97
C ARG A 164 0.36 32.19 -17.69
N ASP A 165 -0.31 31.13 -17.25
CA ASP A 165 -0.22 29.81 -17.86
C ASP A 165 -1.61 29.43 -18.39
N ILE A 166 -1.72 29.12 -19.68
CA ILE A 166 -2.99 28.86 -20.36
C ILE A 166 -3.01 27.39 -20.76
N LYS A 167 -4.00 26.65 -20.28
CA LYS A 167 -4.06 25.20 -20.35
C LYS A 167 -5.37 24.70 -20.95
N CYS A 168 -5.29 23.72 -21.84
CA CYS A 168 -6.43 23.08 -22.50
C CYS A 168 -6.05 21.69 -23.04
N GLY A 169 -6.98 20.96 -23.65
CA GLY A 169 -6.74 19.56 -23.99
C GLY A 169 -6.36 18.77 -22.74
N SER A 170 -5.33 17.94 -22.84
CA SER A 170 -4.73 17.23 -21.70
C SER A 170 -3.50 17.93 -21.11
N ASP A 171 -3.14 19.13 -21.58
CA ASP A 171 -2.05 19.92 -20.99
C ASP A 171 -2.54 20.53 -19.68
N SER A 172 -2.15 19.92 -18.56
CA SER A 172 -2.59 20.28 -17.21
C SER A 172 -1.64 21.28 -16.54
N PRO A 173 -2.12 22.18 -15.65
CA PRO A 173 -1.24 22.99 -14.80
C PRO A 173 -0.70 22.23 -13.58
N ASP A 174 -0.81 20.89 -13.54
CA ASP A 174 -0.31 20.06 -12.44
C ASP A 174 1.17 20.33 -12.12
N GLY A 175 1.48 20.46 -10.82
CA GLY A 175 2.84 20.75 -10.37
C GLY A 175 3.23 22.23 -10.44
N THR A 176 2.31 23.12 -10.82
CA THR A 176 2.57 24.57 -10.77
C THR A 176 2.79 25.01 -9.32
N VAL A 177 3.91 25.66 -9.07
CA VAL A 177 4.22 26.35 -7.81
C VAL A 177 4.32 27.85 -8.08
N THR A 178 3.56 28.64 -7.33
CA THR A 178 3.54 30.09 -7.49
C THR A 178 4.72 30.75 -6.78
N ARG A 179 5.05 31.99 -7.19
CA ARG A 179 6.11 32.79 -6.53
C ARG A 179 5.65 33.46 -5.24
N THR A 180 4.35 33.63 -5.08
CA THR A 180 3.68 34.31 -3.97
C THR A 180 2.47 33.49 -3.56
N GLY A 181 1.97 33.70 -2.35
CA GLY A 181 0.75 33.05 -1.84
C GLY A 181 -0.54 33.52 -2.51
N TRP A 182 -0.50 33.98 -3.76
CA TRP A 182 -1.65 34.47 -4.50
C TRP A 182 -1.68 33.86 -5.91
N ALA A 183 -2.86 33.40 -6.32
CA ALA A 183 -3.14 32.99 -7.69
C ALA A 183 -4.61 33.20 -8.04
N ARG A 184 -4.86 33.42 -9.33
CA ARG A 184 -6.20 33.46 -9.92
C ARG A 184 -6.32 32.41 -11.01
N PHE A 185 -7.39 31.63 -10.94
CA PHE A 185 -7.80 30.66 -11.94
C PHE A 185 -8.97 31.25 -12.72
N THR A 186 -8.87 31.29 -14.04
CA THR A 186 -9.95 31.75 -14.91
C THR A 186 -10.31 30.65 -15.89
N TYR A 187 -11.52 30.13 -15.76
CA TYR A 187 -12.03 29.06 -16.61
C TYR A 187 -13.08 29.58 -17.59
N PHE A 188 -12.94 29.11 -18.83
CA PHE A 188 -13.81 29.41 -19.95
C PHE A 188 -14.11 28.13 -20.73
N SER A 189 -15.39 27.86 -21.00
CA SER A 189 -15.82 26.92 -22.04
C SER A 189 -16.60 27.62 -23.15
N ASN A 190 -16.45 27.17 -24.39
CA ASN A 190 -17.19 27.68 -25.54
C ASN A 190 -18.59 27.04 -25.64
N GLY A 191 -19.29 27.28 -26.74
CA GLY A 191 -20.65 26.81 -26.97
C GLY A 191 -20.80 25.43 -27.63
N VAL A 192 -19.72 24.69 -27.89
CA VAL A 192 -19.71 23.65 -28.95
C VAL A 192 -19.28 22.26 -28.45
N ILE A 193 -18.03 22.11 -28.01
CA ILE A 193 -17.46 20.80 -27.66
C ILE A 193 -17.11 20.79 -26.17
N VAL A 194 -17.39 19.67 -25.51
CA VAL A 194 -17.10 19.47 -24.09
C VAL A 194 -16.27 18.21 -23.89
N SER A 195 -15.62 18.11 -22.74
CA SER A 195 -14.86 16.93 -22.30
C SER A 195 -15.09 16.72 -20.80
N THR A 196 -14.42 15.75 -20.17
CA THR A 196 -14.62 15.38 -18.75
C THR A 196 -14.29 16.49 -17.76
N GLY A 197 -13.54 17.51 -18.17
CA GLY A 197 -13.26 18.70 -17.38
C GLY A 197 -12.06 18.54 -16.47
N PHE A 198 -12.07 19.19 -15.32
CA PHE A 198 -10.93 19.17 -14.41
C PHE A 198 -11.33 19.14 -12.94
N ARG A 199 -10.44 18.61 -12.11
CA ARG A 199 -10.41 18.84 -10.67
C ARG A 199 -8.99 19.18 -10.23
N CYS A 200 -8.86 20.34 -9.59
CA CYS A 200 -7.61 20.87 -9.10
C CYS A 200 -7.65 21.07 -7.59
N TYR A 201 -6.48 20.97 -6.97
CA TYR A 201 -6.20 21.07 -5.55
C TYR A 201 -5.19 22.20 -5.36
N ILE A 202 -5.52 23.15 -4.50
CA ILE A 202 -4.70 24.32 -4.19
C ILE A 202 -4.26 24.18 -2.74
N TRP A 203 -2.95 24.24 -2.51
CA TRP A 203 -2.38 24.12 -1.17
C TRP A 203 -1.60 25.39 -0.80
N CYS A 204 -2.03 26.06 0.27
CA CYS A 204 -1.29 27.16 0.86
C CYS A 204 -0.11 26.61 1.68
N LYS A 205 1.12 26.92 1.25
CA LYS A 205 2.35 26.35 1.81
C LYS A 205 3.34 27.43 2.20
N PRO A 206 4.03 27.30 3.36
CA PRO A 206 5.19 28.13 3.63
C PRO A 206 6.19 28.00 2.49
N LYS A 207 6.78 29.11 2.08
CA LYS A 207 7.85 29.10 1.09
C LYS A 207 9.04 28.32 1.67
N PRO A 208 9.60 27.35 0.93
CA PRO A 208 10.77 26.59 1.37
C PRO A 208 12.00 27.50 1.54
#